data_AF-A0A1A2J0F3-F1
#
_entry.id   AF-A0A1A2J0F3-F1
#
_cell.length_a   1.000
_cell.length_b   1.000
_cell.length_c   1.000
_cell.angle_alpha   90.00
_cell.angle_beta   90.00
_cell.angle_gamma   90.00
#
_symmetry.space_group_name_H-M   'P 1'
#
loop_
_entity.id
_entity.type
_entity.pdbx_description
1 polymer ?
#
loop_
_entity_poly.entity_id
_entity_poly.type
_entity_poly.pdbx_seq_one_letter_code
_entity_poly.pdbx_strand_id
1 'polypeptide(L)'
;MARTANVTSASLYNYFANKSELLDAAVEEIEGIALPRLQAAAERADGVVERLAAVLDETNRLMREHPHLAAFDRAVRAESNEHPARGRPQYPGLKALRDMIVEILRDARVRGTLPSGTDPGAAADAIHALACGLTERAASLDADAYEATLVAAKELISGTLFARPANRPSSTTRRRSTPHP
;
A
#
# COMPACT_ATOMS: atom_id res chain seq x y z
N MET A 1 24.09 2.22 27.76
CA MET A 1 24.40 0.82 28.09
C MET A 1 23.32 -0.06 27.47
N ALA A 2 23.66 -0.67 26.34
CA ALA A 2 22.80 -1.56 25.58
C ALA A 2 22.47 -2.79 26.42
N ARG A 3 21.17 -3.06 26.63
CA ARG A 3 20.71 -4.34 27.15
C ARG A 3 20.61 -5.29 25.96
N THR A 4 21.76 -5.70 25.45
CA THR A 4 21.88 -6.74 24.43
C THR A 4 21.38 -8.02 25.09
N ALA A 5 20.18 -8.44 24.70
CA ALA A 5 19.66 -9.73 25.10
C ALA A 5 20.71 -10.79 24.70
N ASN A 6 21.21 -11.53 25.68
CA ASN A 6 22.23 -12.55 25.55
C ASN A 6 21.62 -13.81 24.89
N VAL A 7 20.91 -13.63 23.78
CA VAL A 7 20.30 -14.70 22.99
C VAL A 7 21.38 -15.12 22.00
N THR A 8 22.19 -16.08 22.42
CA THR A 8 23.07 -16.79 21.49
C THR A 8 22.22 -17.44 20.41
N SER A 9 22.68 -17.47 19.16
CA SER A 9 21.95 -18.07 18.03
C SER A 9 21.42 -19.49 18.34
N ALA A 10 22.06 -20.22 19.26
CA ALA A 10 21.64 -21.52 19.76
C ALA A 10 20.36 -21.50 20.64
N SER A 11 20.03 -20.38 21.30
CA SER A 11 18.83 -20.26 22.14
C SER A 11 17.57 -19.93 21.33
N LEU A 12 17.69 -19.29 20.15
CA LEU A 12 16.53 -19.06 19.25
C LEU A 12 16.00 -20.37 18.65
N TYR A 13 16.87 -21.34 18.38
CA TYR A 13 16.48 -22.66 17.87
C TYR A 13 15.79 -23.57 18.90
N ASN A 14 15.76 -23.18 20.18
CA ASN A 14 15.04 -23.95 21.21
C ASN A 14 13.55 -23.58 21.34
N TYR A 15 13.12 -22.46 20.75
CA TYR A 15 11.73 -22.00 20.83
C TYR A 15 10.89 -22.32 19.59
N PHE A 16 11.54 -22.64 18.46
CA PHE A 16 10.87 -22.91 17.18
C PHE A 16 11.45 -24.15 16.52
N ALA A 17 10.60 -25.08 16.13
CA ALA A 17 10.98 -26.37 15.54
C ALA A 17 11.59 -26.22 14.14
N ASN A 18 11.35 -25.12 13.43
CA ASN A 18 11.91 -24.84 12.10
C ASN A 18 11.84 -23.35 11.71
N LYS A 19 12.49 -22.98 10.58
CA LYS A 19 12.51 -21.62 10.02
C LYS A 19 11.10 -21.06 9.76
N SER A 20 10.15 -21.90 9.36
CA SER A 20 8.77 -21.45 9.07
C SER A 20 8.06 -20.99 10.34
N GLU A 21 8.18 -21.73 11.45
CA GLU A 21 7.55 -21.35 12.72
C GLU A 21 8.14 -20.04 13.30
N LEU A 22 9.45 -19.83 13.13
CA LEU A 22 10.10 -18.56 13.48
C LEU A 22 9.57 -17.40 12.62
N LEU A 23 9.35 -17.63 11.32
CA LEU A 23 8.77 -16.63 10.43
C LEU A 23 7.32 -16.33 10.82
N ASP A 24 6.51 -17.34 11.12
CA ASP A 24 5.12 -17.18 11.53
C ASP A 24 5.00 -16.38 12.84
N ALA A 25 5.85 -16.66 13.83
CA ALA A 25 5.87 -15.89 15.07
C ALA A 25 6.34 -14.44 14.86
N ALA A 26 7.35 -14.22 14.01
CA ALA A 26 7.78 -12.88 13.66
C ALA A 26 6.65 -12.11 12.95
N VAL A 27 5.92 -12.77 12.06
CA VAL A 27 4.76 -12.18 11.39
C VAL A 27 3.69 -11.78 12.40
N GLU A 28 3.32 -12.67 13.32
CA GLU A 28 2.26 -12.44 14.31
C GLU A 28 2.58 -11.22 15.18
N GLU A 29 3.84 -11.08 15.60
CA GLU A 29 4.32 -9.89 16.31
C GLU A 29 4.14 -8.61 15.47
N ILE A 30 4.49 -8.67 14.19
CA ILE A 30 4.38 -7.52 13.29
C ILE A 30 2.91 -7.15 13.03
N GLU A 31 2.04 -8.14 12.85
CA GLU A 31 0.60 -7.91 12.70
C GLU A 31 0.00 -7.29 13.97
N GLY A 32 0.42 -7.76 15.15
CA GLY A 32 -0.01 -7.20 16.44
C GLY A 32 0.32 -5.71 16.59
N ILE A 33 1.39 -5.23 15.93
CA ILE A 33 1.76 -3.81 15.90
C ILE A 33 1.04 -3.06 14.78
N ALA A 34 1.05 -3.60 13.57
CA ALA A 34 0.62 -2.90 12.37
C ALA A 34 -0.91 -2.80 12.26
N LEU A 35 -1.63 -3.91 12.47
CA LEU A 35 -3.06 -3.99 12.17
C LEU A 35 -3.90 -2.96 12.97
N PRO A 36 -3.75 -2.82 14.30
CA PRO A 36 -4.54 -1.85 15.06
C PRO A 36 -4.29 -0.41 14.62
N ARG A 37 -3.04 -0.10 14.22
CA ARG A 37 -2.64 1.24 13.80
C ARG A 37 -3.19 1.59 12.42
N LEU A 38 -3.10 0.65 11.49
CA LEU A 38 -3.68 0.80 10.15
C LEU A 38 -5.21 0.94 10.25
N GLN A 39 -5.87 0.18 11.13
CA GLN A 39 -7.32 0.28 11.37
C GLN A 39 -7.69 1.67 11.89
N ALA A 40 -6.99 2.11 12.94
CA ALA A 40 -7.20 3.44 13.50
C ALA A 40 -6.92 4.56 12.47
N ALA A 41 -5.98 4.37 11.54
CA ALA A 41 -5.75 5.32 10.44
C ALA A 41 -6.92 5.34 9.44
N ALA A 42 -7.42 4.17 9.06
CA ALA A 42 -8.56 4.05 8.17
C ALA A 42 -9.89 4.55 8.77
N GLU A 43 -10.03 4.57 10.10
CA GLU A 43 -11.24 5.05 10.80
C GLU A 43 -11.28 6.58 10.97
N ARG A 44 -10.14 7.28 10.84
CA ARG A 44 -10.07 8.74 10.99
C ARG A 44 -10.67 9.52 9.82
N ALA A 45 -10.97 8.86 8.72
CA ALA A 45 -11.43 9.48 7.49
C ALA A 45 -12.71 8.84 6.99
N ASP A 46 -13.62 9.67 6.44
CA ASP A 46 -14.92 9.19 5.96
C ASP A 46 -14.88 8.76 4.48
N GLY A 47 -14.10 9.47 3.66
CA GLY A 47 -14.01 9.23 2.22
C GLY A 47 -13.02 8.12 1.85
N VAL A 48 -13.32 7.37 0.79
CA VAL A 48 -12.51 6.20 0.38
C VAL A 48 -11.06 6.59 0.07
N VAL A 49 -10.85 7.73 -0.60
CA VAL A 49 -9.53 8.20 -0.99
C VAL A 49 -8.73 8.63 0.24
N GLU A 50 -9.39 9.34 1.16
CA GLU A 50 -8.80 9.82 2.41
C GLU A 50 -8.42 8.66 3.34
N ARG A 51 -9.26 7.61 3.40
CA ARG A 51 -8.97 6.38 4.15
C ARG A 51 -7.74 5.67 3.58
N LEU A 52 -7.66 5.52 2.25
CA LEU A 52 -6.50 4.91 1.59
C LEU A 52 -5.23 5.74 1.81
N ALA A 53 -5.30 7.06 1.68
CA ALA A 53 -4.19 7.96 1.96
C ALA A 53 -3.69 7.84 3.40
N ALA A 54 -4.59 7.81 4.38
CA ALA A 54 -4.25 7.64 5.79
C ALA A 54 -3.55 6.30 6.07
N VAL A 55 -4.00 5.22 5.42
CA VAL A 55 -3.36 3.90 5.51
C VAL A 55 -1.94 3.91 4.93
N LEU A 56 -1.71 4.60 3.81
CA LEU A 56 -0.37 4.76 3.23
C LEU A 56 0.56 5.57 4.14
N ASP A 57 0.06 6.69 4.68
CA ASP A 57 0.82 7.53 5.61
C ASP A 57 1.20 6.76 6.89
N GLU A 58 0.26 5.97 7.43
CA GLU A 58 0.52 5.13 8.61
C GLU A 58 1.47 3.97 8.30
N THR A 59 1.38 3.36 7.11
CA THR A 59 2.34 2.33 6.67
C THR A 59 3.77 2.89 6.63
N ASN A 60 3.95 4.08 6.05
CA ASN A 60 5.25 4.76 6.04
C ASN A 60 5.73 5.06 7.46
N ARG A 61 4.85 5.60 8.32
CA ARG A 61 5.17 5.91 9.70
C ARG A 61 5.62 4.67 10.49
N LEU A 62 4.92 3.55 10.32
CA LEU A 62 5.28 2.25 10.90
C LEU A 62 6.69 1.80 10.46
N MET A 63 7.01 1.90 9.18
CA MET A 63 8.33 1.51 8.66
C MET A 63 9.46 2.38 9.22
N ARG A 64 9.21 3.68 9.45
CA ARG A 64 10.19 4.60 10.06
C ARG A 64 10.36 4.37 11.56
N GLU A 65 9.27 4.16 12.29
CA GLU A 65 9.29 3.92 13.74
C GLU A 65 9.82 2.52 14.08
N HIS A 66 9.66 1.56 13.18
CA HIS A 66 10.09 0.18 13.35
C HIS A 66 10.94 -0.30 12.15
N PRO A 67 12.22 0.12 12.04
CA PRO A 67 13.07 -0.21 10.89
C PRO A 67 13.28 -1.72 10.65
N HIS A 68 13.14 -2.54 11.69
CA HIS A 68 13.21 -4.00 11.59
C HIS A 68 12.04 -4.58 10.76
N LEU A 69 10.87 -3.93 10.75
CA LEU A 69 9.75 -4.32 9.89
C LEU A 69 10.09 -4.16 8.41
N ALA A 70 10.70 -3.02 8.07
CA ALA A 70 11.14 -2.72 6.71
C ALA A 70 12.25 -3.68 6.25
N ALA A 71 13.18 -4.01 7.15
CA ALA A 71 14.22 -4.99 6.87
C ALA A 71 13.66 -6.40 6.65
N PHE A 72 12.69 -6.80 7.47
CA PHE A 72 11.99 -8.09 7.35
C PHE A 72 11.21 -8.18 6.03
N ASP A 73 10.39 -7.17 5.70
CA ASP A 73 9.64 -7.12 4.44
C ASP A 73 10.58 -7.25 3.22
N ARG A 74 11.72 -6.55 3.23
CA ARG A 74 12.73 -6.66 2.18
C ARG A 74 13.30 -8.07 2.06
N ALA A 75 13.64 -8.70 3.19
CA ALA A 75 14.20 -10.04 3.20
C ALA A 75 13.21 -11.08 2.64
N VAL A 76 11.94 -10.99 3.02
CA VAL A 76 10.89 -11.88 2.51
C VAL A 76 10.67 -11.69 1.00
N ARG A 77 10.70 -10.45 0.50
CA ARG A 77 10.61 -10.16 -0.93
C ARG A 77 11.80 -10.73 -1.71
N ALA A 78 13.02 -10.56 -1.20
CA ALA A 78 14.22 -11.10 -1.82
C ALA A 78 14.14 -12.63 -1.93
N GLU A 79 13.77 -13.31 -0.83
CA GLU A 79 13.60 -14.78 -0.82
C GLU A 79 12.52 -15.24 -1.82
N SER A 80 11.42 -14.50 -1.93
CA SER A 80 10.34 -14.77 -2.89
C SER A 80 10.79 -14.64 -4.35
N ASN A 81 11.61 -13.63 -4.66
CA ASN A 81 12.11 -13.38 -6.00
C ASN A 81 13.18 -14.39 -6.42
N GLU A 82 14.00 -14.86 -5.47
CA GLU A 82 15.03 -15.87 -5.72
C GLU A 82 14.45 -17.29 -5.89
N HIS A 83 13.30 -17.58 -5.25
CA HIS A 83 12.68 -18.91 -5.26
C HIS A 83 11.21 -18.90 -5.73
N PRO A 84 10.91 -18.43 -6.96
CA PRO A 84 9.53 -18.26 -7.44
C PRO A 84 8.73 -19.58 -7.48
N ALA A 85 9.41 -20.73 -7.66
CA ALA A 85 8.78 -22.06 -7.65
C ALA A 85 8.26 -22.50 -6.27
N ARG A 86 8.70 -21.85 -5.18
CA ARG A 86 8.17 -22.09 -3.81
C ARG A 86 6.91 -21.27 -3.53
N GLY A 87 6.43 -20.51 -4.52
CA GLY A 87 5.38 -19.50 -4.35
C GLY A 87 5.93 -18.27 -3.62
N ARG A 88 5.24 -17.13 -3.78
CA ARG A 88 5.49 -15.99 -2.90
C ARG A 88 5.00 -16.40 -1.51
N PRO A 89 5.83 -16.55 -0.47
CA PRO A 89 5.32 -16.60 0.90
C PRO A 89 4.38 -15.41 1.07
N GLN A 90 3.09 -15.69 1.24
CA GLN A 90 2.12 -14.66 1.57
C GLN A 90 2.43 -14.24 2.98
N TYR A 91 3.31 -13.24 3.11
CA TYR A 91 3.58 -12.60 4.37
C TYR A 91 2.26 -12.07 4.96
N PRO A 92 1.82 -12.57 6.12
CA PRO A 92 0.54 -12.14 6.67
C PRO A 92 0.49 -10.63 6.98
N GLY A 93 1.61 -9.97 7.32
CA GLY A 93 1.59 -8.50 7.47
C GLY A 93 1.32 -7.72 6.17
N LEU A 94 1.71 -8.24 5.00
CA LEU A 94 1.30 -7.68 3.69
C LEU A 94 -0.16 -8.00 3.41
N LYS A 95 -0.60 -9.19 3.84
CA LYS A 95 -2.00 -9.61 3.78
C LYS A 95 -2.87 -8.69 4.65
N ALA A 96 -2.45 -8.28 5.85
CA ALA A 96 -3.19 -7.35 6.70
C ALA A 96 -3.40 -5.98 6.02
N LEU A 97 -2.36 -5.43 5.39
CA LEU A 97 -2.47 -4.20 4.60
C LEU A 97 -3.40 -4.40 3.40
N ARG A 98 -3.26 -5.49 2.65
CA ARG A 98 -4.11 -5.80 1.50
C ARG A 98 -5.58 -5.99 1.91
N ASP A 99 -5.83 -6.77 2.95
CA ASP A 99 -7.16 -7.06 3.47
C ASP A 99 -7.83 -5.77 3.93
N MET A 100 -7.09 -4.87 4.57
CA MET A 100 -7.61 -3.55 4.92
C MET A 100 -7.98 -2.71 3.70
N ILE A 101 -7.15 -2.69 2.66
CA ILE A 101 -7.47 -2.00 1.40
C ILE A 101 -8.74 -2.62 0.77
N VAL A 102 -8.85 -3.95 0.78
CA VAL A 102 -10.05 -4.66 0.30
C VAL A 102 -11.29 -4.23 1.09
N GLU A 103 -11.22 -4.17 2.42
CA GLU A 103 -12.35 -3.74 3.26
C GLU A 103 -12.75 -2.29 2.98
N ILE A 104 -11.80 -1.37 2.83
CA ILE A 104 -12.07 0.04 2.46
C ILE A 104 -12.80 0.12 1.11
N LEU A 105 -12.40 -0.69 0.13
CA LEU A 105 -13.01 -0.70 -1.20
C LEU A 105 -14.38 -1.41 -1.23
N ARG A 106 -14.57 -2.46 -0.43
CA ARG A 106 -15.87 -3.13 -0.23
C ARG A 106 -16.87 -2.17 0.38
N ASP A 107 -16.46 -1.44 1.41
CA ASP A 107 -17.22 -0.37 2.02
C ASP A 107 -17.63 0.71 1.00
N ALA A 108 -16.68 1.15 0.17
CA ALA A 108 -16.93 2.13 -0.89
C ALA A 108 -17.93 1.61 -1.94
N ARG A 109 -17.88 0.32 -2.26
CA ARG A 109 -18.86 -0.34 -3.12
C ARG A 109 -20.25 -0.33 -2.50
N VAL A 110 -20.39 -0.68 -1.22
CA VAL A 110 -21.67 -0.67 -0.49
C VAL A 110 -22.25 0.75 -0.43
N ARG A 111 -21.41 1.76 -0.19
CA ARG A 111 -21.80 3.18 -0.16
C ARG A 111 -22.04 3.80 -1.54
N GLY A 112 -21.81 3.06 -2.63
CA GLY A 112 -21.99 3.54 -4.00
C GLY A 112 -20.94 4.55 -4.48
N THR A 113 -19.83 4.71 -3.74
CA THR A 113 -18.74 5.62 -4.12
C THR A 113 -17.71 4.94 -5.02
N LEU A 114 -17.71 3.61 -5.12
CA LEU A 114 -16.92 2.87 -6.10
C LEU A 114 -17.72 2.67 -7.40
N PRO A 115 -17.20 3.02 -8.60
CA PRO A 115 -17.90 2.83 -9.87
C PRO A 115 -18.32 1.37 -10.09
N SER A 116 -19.51 1.11 -10.63
CA SER A 116 -20.08 -0.24 -10.78
C SER A 116 -19.22 -1.22 -11.59
N GLY A 117 -18.41 -0.73 -12.53
CA GLY A 117 -17.50 -1.54 -13.34
C GLY A 117 -16.14 -1.87 -12.68
N THR A 118 -15.84 -1.31 -11.50
CA THR A 118 -14.54 -1.53 -10.85
C THR A 118 -14.55 -2.80 -10.00
N ASP A 119 -13.69 -3.77 -10.30
CA ASP A 119 -13.51 -4.92 -9.39
C ASP A 119 -12.74 -4.50 -8.11
N PRO A 120 -13.32 -4.67 -6.90
CA PRO A 120 -12.65 -4.26 -5.66
C PRO A 120 -11.36 -5.03 -5.39
N GLY A 121 -11.27 -6.29 -5.81
CA GLY A 121 -10.07 -7.13 -5.63
C GLY A 121 -8.91 -6.64 -6.49
N ALA A 122 -9.15 -6.42 -7.78
CA ALA A 122 -8.16 -5.89 -8.71
C ALA A 122 -7.71 -4.47 -8.32
N ALA A 123 -8.64 -3.62 -7.86
CA ALA A 123 -8.29 -2.31 -7.32
C ALA A 123 -7.42 -2.43 -6.06
N ALA A 124 -7.74 -3.36 -5.16
CA ALA A 124 -6.93 -3.62 -3.98
C ALA A 124 -5.52 -4.11 -4.34
N ASP A 125 -5.40 -5.01 -5.31
CA ASP A 125 -4.11 -5.52 -5.77
C ASP A 125 -3.24 -4.40 -6.36
N ALA A 126 -3.83 -3.50 -7.15
CA ALA A 126 -3.13 -2.34 -7.70
C ALA A 126 -2.64 -1.37 -6.61
N ILE A 127 -3.49 -1.03 -5.65
CA ILE A 127 -3.13 -0.14 -4.53
C ILE A 127 -2.10 -0.80 -3.63
N HIS A 128 -2.23 -2.10 -3.38
CA HIS A 128 -1.27 -2.88 -2.60
C HIS A 128 0.11 -2.93 -3.29
N ALA A 129 0.15 -3.11 -4.61
CA ALA A 129 1.39 -3.05 -5.38
C ALA A 129 2.05 -1.66 -5.30
N LEU A 130 1.26 -0.58 -5.34
CA LEU A 130 1.76 0.77 -5.14
C LEU A 130 2.35 0.95 -3.72
N ALA A 131 1.65 0.51 -2.68
CA ALA A 131 2.13 0.56 -1.30
C ALA A 131 3.45 -0.22 -1.12
N CYS A 132 3.55 -1.41 -1.72
CA CYS A 132 4.77 -2.19 -1.77
C CYS A 132 5.93 -1.43 -2.42
N GLY A 133 5.69 -0.80 -3.57
CA GLY A 133 6.69 0.01 -4.27
C GLY A 133 7.14 1.22 -3.45
N LEU A 134 6.22 1.85 -2.71
CA LEU A 134 6.57 2.94 -1.78
C LEU A 134 7.50 2.45 -0.68
N THR A 135 7.22 1.32 -0.02
CA THR A 135 8.12 0.75 0.99
C THR A 135 9.51 0.45 0.42
N GLU A 136 9.60 -0.01 -0.83
CA GLU A 136 10.88 -0.20 -1.51
C GLU A 136 11.60 1.14 -1.74
N ARG A 137 10.90 2.16 -2.24
CA ARG A 137 11.49 3.49 -2.47
C ARG A 137 11.97 4.16 -1.18
N ALA A 138 11.31 3.94 -0.05
CA ALA A 138 11.72 4.45 1.26
C ALA A 138 13.15 4.00 1.65
N ALA A 139 13.62 2.89 1.09
CA ALA A 139 14.96 2.35 1.35
C ALA A 139 16.07 3.07 0.59
N SER A 140 15.74 3.75 -0.51
CA SER A 140 16.72 4.25 -1.48
C SER A 140 16.62 5.76 -1.73
N LEU A 141 15.50 6.37 -1.38
CA LEU A 141 15.31 7.81 -1.46
C LEU A 141 15.70 8.48 -0.14
N ASP A 142 16.15 9.72 -0.22
CA ASP A 142 16.17 10.61 0.93
C ASP A 142 14.74 10.99 1.36
N ALA A 143 14.62 11.64 2.52
CA ALA A 143 13.33 11.96 3.12
C ALA A 143 12.46 12.87 2.22
N ASP A 144 13.04 13.90 1.62
CA ASP A 144 12.29 14.86 0.79
C ASP A 144 11.80 14.22 -0.51
N ALA A 145 12.67 13.46 -1.18
CA ALA A 145 12.32 12.75 -2.40
C ALA A 145 11.29 11.65 -2.13
N TYR A 146 11.37 10.99 -0.98
CA TYR A 146 10.37 10.00 -0.58
C TYR A 146 9.01 10.64 -0.27
N GLU A 147 8.96 11.73 0.49
CA GLU A 147 7.72 12.46 0.76
C GLU A 147 7.07 12.96 -0.54
N ALA A 148 7.85 13.50 -1.48
CA ALA A 148 7.35 13.87 -2.81
C ALA A 148 6.77 12.66 -3.58
N THR A 149 7.40 11.49 -3.47
CA THR A 149 6.91 10.25 -4.09
C THR A 149 5.61 9.78 -3.44
N LEU A 150 5.48 9.88 -2.12
CA LEU A 150 4.26 9.55 -1.38
C LEU A 150 3.11 10.49 -1.75
N VAL A 151 3.38 11.80 -1.90
CA VAL A 151 2.38 12.77 -2.39
C VAL A 151 1.90 12.40 -3.78
N ALA A 152 2.80 12.14 -4.73
CA ALA A 152 2.44 11.74 -6.09
C ALA A 152 1.61 10.44 -6.13
N ALA A 153 1.91 9.47 -5.24
CA ALA A 153 1.12 8.25 -5.11
C ALA A 153 -0.31 8.52 -4.61
N LYS A 154 -0.47 9.44 -3.65
CA LYS A 154 -1.80 9.86 -3.17
C LYS A 154 -2.59 10.59 -4.28
N GLU A 155 -1.92 11.40 -5.09
CA GLU A 155 -2.53 12.06 -6.26
C GLU A 155 -2.93 11.06 -7.36
N LEU A 156 -2.15 9.99 -7.57
CA LEU A 156 -2.52 8.89 -8.47
C LEU A 156 -3.82 8.21 -8.02
N ILE A 157 -3.93 7.89 -6.72
CA ILE A 157 -5.14 7.26 -6.15
C ILE A 157 -6.33 8.22 -6.23
N SER A 158 -6.10 9.50 -5.99
CA SER A 158 -7.12 10.55 -6.06
C SER A 158 -7.55 10.88 -7.50
N GLY A 159 -6.79 10.42 -8.50
CA GLY A 159 -6.99 10.78 -9.91
C GLY A 159 -6.66 12.24 -10.22
N THR A 160 -5.83 12.89 -9.42
CA THR A 160 -5.47 14.31 -9.52
C THR A 160 -4.05 14.56 -10.03
N LEU A 161 -3.24 13.51 -10.23
CA LEU A 161 -1.86 13.64 -10.71
C LEU A 161 -1.77 14.39 -12.06
N PHE A 162 -2.71 14.11 -12.97
CA PHE A 162 -2.72 14.72 -14.30
C PHE A 162 -3.82 15.77 -14.41
N ALA A 163 -3.49 16.92 -14.99
CA ALA A 163 -4.48 17.93 -15.34
C ALA A 163 -5.50 17.37 -16.33
N ARG A 164 -6.79 17.53 -16.04
CA ARG A 164 -7.84 17.12 -16.96
C ARG A 164 -7.85 18.08 -18.16
N PRO A 165 -7.75 17.59 -19.42
CA PRO A 165 -7.89 18.46 -20.58
C PRO A 165 -9.25 19.16 -20.52
N ALA A 166 -9.26 20.49 -20.60
CA ALA A 166 -10.51 21.22 -20.74
C ALA A 166 -11.18 20.77 -22.03
N ASN A 167 -12.33 20.08 -21.93
CA ASN A 167 -13.18 19.80 -23.08
C ASN A 167 -13.56 21.14 -23.70
N ARG A 168 -12.87 21.55 -24.77
CA ARG A 168 -13.34 22.66 -25.60
C ARG A 168 -14.58 22.14 -26.33
N PRO A 169 -15.78 22.71 -26.10
CA PRO A 169 -16.92 22.38 -26.94
C PRO A 169 -16.58 22.79 -28.37
N SER A 170 -16.73 21.86 -29.30
CA SER A 170 -16.62 22.11 -30.73
C SER A 170 -17.62 23.19 -31.09
N SER A 171 -17.13 24.41 -31.33
CA SER A 171 -17.94 25.49 -31.88
C SER A 171 -18.45 25.05 -33.26
N THR A 172 -19.68 24.55 -33.32
CA THR A 172 -20.43 24.38 -34.55
C THR A 172 -20.60 25.76 -35.20
N THR A 173 -19.74 26.08 -36.17
CA THR A 173 -19.94 27.22 -37.05
C THR A 173 -21.15 26.94 -37.94
N ARG A 174 -22.29 27.46 -37.50
CA ARG A 174 -23.55 27.53 -38.22
C ARG A 174 -23.37 28.39 -39.48
N ARG A 175 -23.38 27.70 -40.63
CA ARG A 175 -23.96 28.08 -41.94
C ARG A 175 -24.22 29.57 -42.19
N ARG A 176 -23.50 30.18 -43.14
CA ARG A 176 -24.07 31.23 -44.01
C ARG A 176 -24.10 30.73 -45.44
N SER A 177 -25.31 30.47 -45.90
CA SER A 177 -25.65 30.35 -47.31
C SER A 177 -25.61 31.74 -47.92
N THR A 178 -24.99 31.88 -49.09
CA THR A 178 -25.23 33.02 -49.99
C THR A 178 -25.79 32.49 -51.31
N PRO A 179 -26.84 33.12 -51.89
CA PRO A 179 -27.45 32.68 -53.14
C PRO A 179 -26.64 33.15 -54.36
N HIS A 180 -26.65 32.33 -55.41
CA HIS A 180 -26.18 32.67 -56.75
C HIS A 180 -27.10 33.72 -57.41
N PRO A 181 -26.51 34.59 -58.24
CA PRO A 181 -26.96 34.71 -59.63
C PRO A 181 -25.93 34.19 -60.63
#